data_AF-A0A1S2Y1G1-F1
#
_entry.id   AF-A0A1S2Y1G1-F1
#
_cell.length_a   1.000
_cell.length_b   1.000
_cell.length_c   1.000
_cell.angle_alpha   90.00
_cell.angle_beta   90.00
_cell.angle_gamma   90.00
#
_symmetry.space_group_name_H-M   'P 1'
#
loop_
_entity.id
_entity.type
_entity.pdbx_description
1 polymer ?
#
loop_
_entity_poly.entity_id
_entity_poly.type
_entity_poly.pdbx_seq_one_letter_code
_entity_poly.pdbx_strand_id
1 'polypeptide(L)'
;MGSALETLCGQAYGAKQYHMLGIHTQRAMLVLLSLSIPLSLIWYNTRNLLISLGQDHEISTEAGTFNRWMIPGLFAYALLQCLNRFLQTQNNVFPMFISSGITTLVHFVFCWVFVFEYEFGIKGAALAISLSYWVNVFMLVVYINSASACASTWNGVSKEALNDVFSFLKLAVASAVMICLEYWSFEMVVLLSGLLPNPQLETSVLSISLNTCWMVYMISVGLGGAISTRVSNELGCGNAQGAVLALYVMIVIAIVEGTTVVLVTILVRNVWGKLYSNEDEVIKYVAKMMPLLALSDFLDGFQCVLSGAGRGCGWQNVCAFINLGAYYVVGIPSSILFAFVFHIGGMGLWMGIICGLSVQGIALITLNALTNWDREARKAVYANQKAEVMTNS
;
A
#
# COMPACT_ATOMS: atom_id res chain seq x y z
N MET A 1 7.41 1.94 -3.40
CA MET A 1 8.23 2.94 -4.13
C MET A 1 7.42 3.90 -4.99
N GLY A 2 6.39 3.43 -5.73
CA GLY A 2 5.57 4.31 -6.59
C GLY A 2 4.86 5.47 -5.88
N SER A 3 4.62 5.36 -4.56
CA SER A 3 4.04 6.43 -3.75
C SER A 3 4.90 7.71 -3.64
N ALA A 4 6.18 7.68 -4.03
CA ALA A 4 6.98 8.90 -4.18
C ALA A 4 6.40 9.86 -5.25
N LEU A 5 5.67 9.33 -6.23
CA LEU A 5 4.95 10.12 -7.23
C LEU A 5 3.82 10.95 -6.61
N GLU A 6 3.26 10.54 -5.46
CA GLU A 6 2.20 11.31 -4.79
C GLU A 6 2.72 12.69 -4.34
N THR A 7 3.99 12.76 -3.92
CA THR A 7 4.68 14.01 -3.62
C THR A 7 5.08 14.74 -4.89
N LEU A 8 5.87 14.09 -5.75
CA LEU A 8 6.52 14.77 -6.88
C LEU A 8 5.51 15.22 -7.95
N CYS A 9 4.65 14.31 -8.41
CA CYS A 9 3.63 14.67 -9.40
C CYS A 9 2.56 15.59 -8.82
N GLY A 10 2.17 15.41 -7.56
CA GLY A 10 1.17 16.27 -6.93
C GLY A 10 1.67 17.69 -6.69
N GLN A 11 2.87 17.86 -6.14
CA GLN A 11 3.46 19.20 -5.96
C GLN A 11 3.70 19.89 -7.31
N ALA A 12 4.15 19.17 -8.34
CA ALA A 12 4.29 19.71 -9.69
C ALA A 12 2.92 20.11 -10.30
N TYR A 13 1.88 19.31 -10.09
CA TYR A 13 0.53 19.61 -10.56
C TYR A 13 -0.03 20.87 -9.89
N GLY A 14 0.12 20.98 -8.57
CA GLY A 14 -0.21 22.19 -7.81
C GLY A 14 0.51 23.44 -8.34
N ALA A 15 1.80 23.33 -8.65
CA ALA A 15 2.59 24.41 -9.24
C ALA A 15 2.30 24.69 -10.72
N LYS A 16 1.36 23.95 -11.34
CA LYS A 16 1.04 24.00 -12.78
C LYS A 16 2.21 23.63 -13.70
N GLN A 17 3.21 22.92 -13.19
CA GLN A 17 4.32 22.37 -13.96
C GLN A 17 3.88 21.04 -14.61
N TYR A 18 2.85 21.09 -15.46
CA TYR A 18 2.16 19.91 -15.96
C TYR A 18 3.09 18.91 -16.68
N HIS A 19 4.03 19.40 -17.48
CA HIS A 19 4.98 18.56 -18.20
C HIS A 19 5.86 17.68 -17.27
N MET A 20 6.12 18.14 -16.04
CA MET A 20 6.93 17.42 -15.08
C MET A 20 6.27 16.13 -14.59
N LEU A 21 4.94 16.01 -14.65
CA LEU A 21 4.23 14.80 -14.24
C LEU A 21 4.64 13.61 -15.11
N GLY A 22 4.71 13.82 -16.44
CA GLY A 22 5.16 12.81 -17.39
C GLY A 22 6.61 12.40 -17.13
N ILE A 23 7.50 13.38 -16.88
CA ILE A 23 8.93 13.15 -16.60
C ILE A 23 9.12 12.34 -15.31
N HIS A 24 8.47 12.75 -14.22
CA HIS A 24 8.54 12.04 -12.93
C HIS A 24 7.98 10.62 -13.05
N THR A 25 6.87 10.45 -13.78
CA THR A 25 6.25 9.14 -13.99
C THR A 25 7.15 8.21 -14.79
N GLN A 26 7.76 8.69 -15.87
CA GLN A 26 8.72 7.92 -16.66
C GLN A 26 9.95 7.54 -15.84
N ARG A 27 10.50 8.48 -15.05
CA ARG A 27 11.60 8.21 -14.12
C ARG A 27 11.24 7.10 -13.13
N ALA A 28 10.05 7.17 -12.55
CA ALA A 28 9.56 6.13 -11.65
C ALA A 28 9.39 4.78 -12.35
N MET A 29 8.84 4.75 -13.58
CA MET A 29 8.75 3.51 -14.37
C MET A 29 10.12 2.88 -14.58
N LEU A 30 11.13 3.66 -14.98
CA LEU A 30 12.50 3.16 -15.15
C LEU A 30 13.04 2.56 -13.85
N VAL A 31 12.95 3.29 -12.74
CA VAL A 31 13.44 2.83 -11.43
C VAL A 31 12.71 1.57 -10.96
N LEU A 32 11.38 1.54 -11.04
CA LEU A 32 10.59 0.40 -10.58
C LEU A 32 10.81 -0.82 -11.48
N LEU A 33 10.89 -0.66 -12.80
CA LEU A 33 11.23 -1.76 -13.72
C LEU A 33 12.63 -2.31 -13.45
N SER A 34 13.62 -1.43 -13.23
CA SER A 34 14.98 -1.85 -12.86
C SER A 34 15.00 -2.61 -11.54
N LEU A 35 14.20 -2.21 -10.54
CA LEU A 35 14.09 -2.91 -9.26
C LEU A 35 13.30 -4.23 -9.37
N SER A 36 12.36 -4.33 -10.30
CA SER A 36 11.65 -5.59 -10.58
C SER A 36 12.60 -6.69 -11.06
N ILE A 37 13.76 -6.37 -11.64
CA ILE A 37 14.77 -7.35 -12.06
C ILE A 37 15.35 -8.13 -10.86
N PRO A 38 16.02 -7.52 -9.87
CA PRO A 38 16.50 -8.27 -8.70
C PRO A 38 15.36 -8.93 -7.90
N LEU A 39 14.18 -8.30 -7.81
CA LEU A 39 13.02 -8.91 -7.17
C LEU A 39 12.54 -10.18 -7.89
N SER A 40 12.55 -10.18 -9.24
CA SER A 40 12.21 -11.37 -10.02
C SER A 40 13.20 -12.51 -9.80
N LEU A 41 14.48 -12.22 -9.57
CA LEU A 41 15.47 -13.24 -9.22
C LEU A 41 15.19 -13.85 -7.84
N ILE A 42 14.76 -13.03 -6.88
CA ILE A 42 14.32 -13.53 -5.56
C ILE A 42 13.09 -14.43 -5.74
N TRP A 43 12.09 -13.97 -6.50
CA TRP A 43 10.86 -14.75 -6.75
C TRP A 43 11.14 -16.07 -7.48
N TYR A 44 12.04 -16.06 -8.45
CA TYR A 44 12.47 -17.26 -9.17
C TYR A 44 13.08 -18.32 -8.24
N ASN A 45 13.78 -17.88 -7.20
CA ASN A 45 14.45 -18.72 -6.21
C ASN A 45 13.59 -19.02 -4.97
N THR A 46 12.31 -18.61 -4.93
CA THR A 46 11.41 -18.78 -3.77
C THR A 46 11.43 -20.20 -3.21
N ARG A 47 11.35 -21.24 -4.06
CA ARG A 47 11.42 -22.64 -3.62
C ARG A 47 12.66 -22.93 -2.77
N ASN A 48 13.84 -22.55 -3.28
CA ASN A 48 15.10 -22.83 -2.61
C ASN A 48 15.23 -22.01 -1.32
N LEU A 49 14.76 -20.77 -1.35
CA LEU A 49 14.75 -19.89 -0.18
C LEU A 49 13.88 -20.49 0.94
N LEU A 50 12.65 -20.90 0.64
CA LEU A 50 11.75 -21.49 1.63
C LEU A 50 12.30 -22.81 2.19
N ILE A 51 12.85 -23.69 1.34
CA ILE A 51 13.51 -24.92 1.80
C ILE A 51 14.70 -24.59 2.72
N SER A 52 15.52 -23.59 2.38
CA SER A 52 16.65 -23.17 3.21
C SER A 52 16.24 -22.59 4.57
N LEU A 53 15.01 -22.07 4.65
CA LEU A 53 14.38 -21.59 5.88
C LEU A 53 13.62 -22.70 6.63
N GLY A 54 13.75 -23.96 6.20
CA GLY A 54 13.16 -25.12 6.86
C GLY A 54 11.69 -25.37 6.54
N GLN A 55 11.14 -24.76 5.49
CA GLN A 55 9.77 -25.04 5.05
C GLN A 55 9.66 -26.40 4.35
N ASP A 56 8.44 -26.96 4.37
CA ASP A 56 8.13 -28.20 3.69
C ASP A 56 8.45 -28.13 2.19
N HIS A 57 8.93 -29.25 1.63
CA HIS A 57 9.42 -29.31 0.26
C HIS A 57 8.30 -29.18 -0.77
N GLU A 58 7.11 -29.74 -0.51
CA GLU A 58 5.95 -29.65 -1.41
C GLU A 58 5.38 -28.24 -1.40
N ILE A 59 5.15 -27.67 -0.21
CA ILE A 59 4.68 -26.28 -0.05
C ILE A 59 5.65 -25.30 -0.73
N SER A 60 6.96 -25.47 -0.49
CA SER A 60 7.98 -24.63 -1.11
C SER A 60 8.02 -24.77 -2.63
N THR A 61 7.72 -25.95 -3.16
CA THR A 61 7.67 -26.21 -4.60
C THR A 61 6.48 -25.52 -5.25
N GLU A 62 5.31 -25.59 -4.64
CA GLU A 62 4.10 -24.90 -5.12
C GLU A 62 4.23 -23.38 -5.03
N ALA A 63 4.71 -22.85 -3.89
CA ALA A 63 4.97 -21.42 -3.73
C ALA A 63 6.01 -20.90 -4.74
N GLY A 64 7.08 -21.67 -4.98
CA GLY A 64 8.07 -21.37 -5.99
C GLY A 64 7.52 -21.39 -7.41
N THR A 65 6.63 -22.33 -7.72
CA THR A 65 5.94 -22.39 -9.00
C THR A 65 5.05 -21.17 -9.19
N PHE A 66 4.19 -20.86 -8.22
CA PHE A 66 3.34 -19.67 -8.27
C PHE A 66 4.14 -18.38 -8.49
N ASN A 67 5.19 -18.15 -7.69
CA ASN A 67 6.01 -16.94 -7.79
C ASN A 67 6.74 -16.81 -9.12
N ARG A 68 7.20 -17.92 -9.73
CA ARG A 68 7.79 -17.89 -11.08
C ARG A 68 6.81 -17.44 -12.15
N TRP A 69 5.58 -17.93 -12.08
CA TRP A 69 4.52 -17.55 -13.03
C TRP A 69 3.96 -16.14 -12.78
N MET A 70 4.14 -15.61 -11.57
CA MET A 70 3.82 -14.23 -11.21
C MET A 70 4.86 -13.19 -11.67
N ILE A 71 6.05 -13.60 -12.12
CA ILE A 71 7.13 -12.68 -12.52
C ILE A 71 6.67 -11.65 -13.58
N PRO A 72 5.95 -12.01 -14.66
CA PRO A 72 5.46 -11.01 -15.61
C PRO A 72 4.52 -9.99 -14.97
N GLY A 73 3.70 -10.42 -14.00
CA GLY A 73 2.82 -9.58 -13.22
C GLY A 73 3.55 -8.55 -12.36
N LEU A 74 4.77 -8.85 -11.89
CA LEU A 74 5.60 -7.91 -11.14
C LEU A 74 5.95 -6.66 -11.97
N PHE A 75 6.30 -6.85 -13.24
CA PHE A 75 6.61 -5.75 -14.16
C PHE A 75 5.35 -4.96 -14.55
N ALA A 76 4.23 -5.65 -14.78
CA ALA A 76 2.95 -5.00 -15.01
C ALA A 76 2.53 -4.14 -13.81
N TYR A 77 2.64 -4.69 -12.60
CA TYR A 77 2.27 -3.98 -11.38
C TYR A 77 3.16 -2.76 -11.15
N ALA A 78 4.47 -2.85 -11.42
CA ALA A 78 5.38 -1.70 -11.37
C ALA A 78 4.91 -0.54 -12.27
N LEU A 79 4.54 -0.83 -13.53
CA LEU A 79 3.99 0.16 -14.45
C LEU A 79 2.63 0.70 -13.99
N LEU A 80 1.74 -0.20 -13.57
CA LEU A 80 0.39 0.12 -13.12
C LEU A 80 0.41 1.11 -11.95
N GLN A 81 1.31 0.90 -10.97
CA GLN A 81 1.47 1.81 -9.85
C GLN A 81 1.89 3.22 -10.31
N CYS A 82 2.80 3.33 -11.28
CA CYS A 82 3.20 4.63 -11.83
C CYS A 82 2.05 5.33 -12.57
N LEU A 83 1.33 4.61 -13.43
CA LEU A 83 0.20 5.15 -14.21
C LEU A 83 -0.95 5.61 -13.30
N ASN A 84 -1.26 4.81 -12.27
CA ASN A 84 -2.27 5.18 -11.27
C ASN A 84 -1.89 6.47 -10.55
N ARG A 85 -0.63 6.64 -10.11
CA ARG A 85 -0.22 7.87 -9.43
C ARG A 85 -0.15 9.08 -10.37
N PHE A 86 0.21 8.87 -11.64
CA PHE A 86 0.13 9.92 -12.67
C PHE A 86 -1.30 10.48 -12.77
N LEU A 87 -2.31 9.63 -12.88
CA LEU A 87 -3.72 10.05 -12.99
C LEU A 87 -4.27 10.59 -11.67
N GLN A 88 -4.00 9.90 -10.56
CA GLN A 88 -4.51 10.27 -9.24
C GLN A 88 -4.06 11.67 -8.80
N THR A 89 -2.78 12.02 -9.01
CA THR A 89 -2.24 13.32 -8.58
C THR A 89 -2.86 14.51 -9.32
N GLN A 90 -3.44 14.27 -10.49
CA GLN A 90 -4.19 15.25 -11.29
C GLN A 90 -5.67 15.34 -10.90
N ASN A 91 -6.12 14.58 -9.89
CA ASN A 91 -7.53 14.35 -9.57
C ASN A 91 -8.31 13.63 -10.69
N ASN A 92 -7.63 12.97 -11.63
CA ASN A 92 -8.25 12.23 -12.73
C ASN A 92 -8.45 10.75 -12.36
N VAL A 93 -9.32 10.47 -11.39
CA VAL A 93 -9.46 9.13 -10.78
C VAL A 93 -10.45 8.21 -11.48
N PHE A 94 -11.37 8.74 -12.29
CA PHE A 94 -12.39 7.93 -12.97
C PHE A 94 -11.82 6.89 -13.94
N PRO A 95 -10.81 7.19 -14.78
CA PRO A 95 -10.21 6.20 -15.66
C PRO A 95 -9.61 5.02 -14.88
N MET A 96 -8.99 5.30 -13.73
CA MET A 96 -8.44 4.26 -12.84
C MET A 96 -9.54 3.37 -12.26
N PHE A 97 -10.66 3.96 -11.84
CA PHE A 97 -11.81 3.23 -11.31
C PHE A 97 -12.42 2.32 -12.38
N ILE A 98 -12.69 2.86 -13.57
CA ILE A 98 -13.29 2.11 -14.68
C ILE A 98 -12.34 1.00 -15.17
N SER A 99 -11.05 1.32 -15.35
CA SER A 99 -10.07 0.31 -15.80
C SER A 99 -9.94 -0.83 -14.78
N SER A 100 -9.93 -0.51 -13.49
CA SER A 100 -9.88 -1.53 -12.42
C SER A 100 -11.14 -2.39 -12.41
N GLY A 101 -12.33 -1.81 -12.55
CA GLY A 101 -13.59 -2.55 -12.63
C GLY A 101 -13.64 -3.51 -13.84
N ILE A 102 -13.22 -3.04 -15.03
CA ILE A 102 -13.11 -3.88 -16.22
C ILE A 102 -12.08 -5.00 -16.00
N THR A 103 -10.91 -4.66 -15.45
CA THR A 103 -9.87 -5.65 -15.14
C THR A 103 -10.36 -6.71 -14.18
N THR A 104 -11.15 -6.38 -13.15
CA THR A 104 -11.74 -7.36 -12.22
C THR A 104 -12.68 -8.33 -12.94
N LEU A 105 -13.53 -7.83 -13.84
CA LEU A 105 -14.43 -8.69 -14.63
C LEU A 105 -13.64 -9.61 -15.58
N VAL A 106 -12.62 -9.07 -16.25
CA VAL A 106 -11.72 -9.86 -17.11
C VAL A 106 -10.93 -10.88 -16.29
N HIS A 107 -10.51 -10.52 -15.07
CA HIS A 107 -9.80 -11.41 -14.17
C HIS A 107 -10.63 -12.63 -13.79
N PHE A 108 -11.93 -12.46 -13.52
CA PHE A 108 -12.83 -13.58 -13.28
C PHE A 108 -12.85 -14.55 -14.45
N VAL A 109 -12.92 -14.04 -15.69
CA VAL A 109 -12.87 -14.86 -16.91
C VAL A 109 -11.51 -15.55 -17.06
N PHE A 110 -10.39 -14.85 -16.84
CA PHE A 110 -9.06 -15.46 -16.91
C PHE A 110 -8.86 -16.55 -15.86
N CYS A 111 -9.31 -16.34 -14.63
CA CYS A 111 -9.29 -17.36 -13.59
C CYS A 111 -10.12 -18.57 -14.01
N TRP A 112 -11.34 -18.35 -14.53
CA TRP A 112 -12.18 -19.45 -15.00
C TRP A 112 -11.48 -20.29 -16.09
N VAL A 113 -11.01 -19.62 -17.15
CA VAL A 113 -10.38 -20.27 -18.29
C VAL A 113 -9.08 -20.96 -17.90
N PHE A 114 -8.16 -20.29 -17.20
CA PHE A 114 -6.86 -20.89 -16.92
C PHE A 114 -6.90 -21.95 -15.82
N VAL A 115 -7.77 -21.79 -14.81
CA VAL A 115 -7.83 -22.74 -13.70
C VAL A 115 -8.72 -23.94 -14.01
N PHE A 116 -9.90 -23.72 -14.60
CA PHE A 116 -10.88 -24.79 -14.81
C PHE A 116 -10.90 -25.34 -16.24
N GLU A 117 -10.87 -24.49 -17.27
CA GLU A 117 -10.97 -24.98 -18.66
C GLU A 117 -9.64 -25.57 -19.16
N TYR A 118 -8.52 -24.90 -18.86
CA TYR A 118 -7.18 -25.36 -19.25
C TYR A 118 -6.48 -26.16 -18.14
N GLU A 119 -7.08 -26.25 -16.95
CA GLU A 119 -6.58 -27.03 -15.82
C GLU A 119 -5.11 -26.71 -15.44
N PHE A 120 -4.67 -25.46 -15.58
CA PHE A 120 -3.29 -25.05 -15.21
C PHE A 120 -3.08 -24.95 -13.70
N GLY A 121 -4.11 -25.22 -12.89
CA GLY A 121 -4.05 -25.18 -11.43
C GLY A 121 -3.50 -23.85 -10.91
N ILE A 122 -2.53 -23.92 -9.98
CA ILE A 122 -1.93 -22.74 -9.35
C ILE A 122 -1.18 -21.84 -10.35
N LYS A 123 -0.63 -22.41 -11.43
CA LYS A 123 0.01 -21.65 -12.52
C LYS A 123 -1.01 -20.81 -13.26
N GLY A 124 -2.20 -21.37 -13.47
CA GLY A 124 -3.33 -20.67 -14.09
C GLY A 124 -3.75 -19.44 -13.30
N ALA A 125 -3.84 -19.56 -11.97
CA ALA A 125 -4.13 -18.43 -11.10
C ALA A 125 -3.05 -17.32 -11.17
N ALA A 126 -1.77 -17.69 -11.11
CA ALA A 126 -0.66 -16.75 -11.27
C ALA A 126 -0.67 -16.01 -12.63
N LEU A 127 -0.94 -16.77 -13.70
CA LEU A 127 -1.03 -16.23 -15.05
C LEU A 127 -2.24 -15.29 -15.20
N ALA A 128 -3.39 -15.66 -14.64
CA ALA A 128 -4.60 -14.83 -14.64
C ALA A 128 -4.32 -13.47 -14.00
N ILE A 129 -3.68 -13.43 -12.83
CA ILE A 129 -3.31 -12.18 -12.15
C ILE A 129 -2.37 -11.35 -13.03
N SER A 130 -1.31 -11.97 -13.56
CA SER A 130 -0.31 -11.30 -14.38
C SER A 130 -0.91 -10.67 -15.63
N LEU A 131 -1.78 -11.39 -16.35
CA LEU A 131 -2.45 -10.87 -17.54
C LEU A 131 -3.48 -9.81 -17.20
N SER A 132 -4.22 -9.94 -16.09
CA SER A 132 -5.15 -8.90 -15.63
C SER A 132 -4.43 -7.58 -15.35
N TYR A 133 -3.25 -7.60 -14.72
CA TYR A 133 -2.45 -6.38 -14.54
C TYR A 133 -1.99 -5.78 -15.87
N TRP A 134 -1.55 -6.59 -16.82
CA TRP A 134 -1.18 -6.10 -18.16
C TRP A 134 -2.37 -5.47 -18.89
N VAL A 135 -3.56 -6.09 -18.82
CA VAL A 135 -4.80 -5.52 -19.37
C VAL A 135 -5.07 -4.14 -18.76
N ASN A 136 -4.92 -3.98 -17.44
CA ASN A 136 -5.08 -2.69 -16.78
C ASN A 136 -4.05 -1.66 -17.25
N VAL A 137 -2.77 -2.06 -17.34
CA VAL A 137 -1.69 -1.21 -17.88
C VAL A 137 -2.02 -0.74 -19.28
N PHE A 138 -2.44 -1.64 -20.18
CA PHE A 138 -2.78 -1.27 -21.56
C PHE A 138 -3.95 -0.29 -21.63
N MET A 139 -5.01 -0.52 -20.86
CA MET A 139 -6.14 0.42 -20.80
C MET A 139 -5.72 1.81 -20.34
N LEU A 140 -4.90 1.91 -19.28
CA LEU A 140 -4.42 3.19 -18.78
C LEU A 140 -3.44 3.88 -19.74
N VAL A 141 -2.56 3.13 -20.40
CA VAL A 141 -1.66 3.66 -21.42
C VAL A 141 -2.46 4.21 -22.60
N VAL A 142 -3.46 3.48 -23.10
CA VAL A 142 -4.34 3.97 -24.17
C VAL A 142 -5.05 5.24 -23.74
N TYR A 143 -5.62 5.28 -22.54
CA TYR A 143 -6.27 6.48 -22.01
C TYR A 143 -5.31 7.67 -21.93
N ILE A 144 -4.13 7.49 -21.33
CA ILE A 144 -3.15 8.59 -21.15
C ILE A 144 -2.65 9.16 -22.47
N ASN A 145 -2.49 8.33 -23.51
CA ASN A 145 -2.01 8.79 -24.82
C ASN A 145 -3.12 9.40 -25.70
N SER A 146 -4.40 9.09 -25.45
CA SER A 146 -5.51 9.53 -26.32
C SER A 146 -6.41 10.60 -25.69
N ALA A 147 -6.49 10.68 -24.36
CA ALA A 147 -7.38 11.61 -23.69
C ALA A 147 -6.81 13.03 -23.70
N SER A 148 -7.64 14.00 -24.11
CA SER A 148 -7.30 15.43 -24.06
C SER A 148 -6.96 15.92 -22.65
N ALA A 149 -7.53 15.29 -21.61
CA ALA A 149 -7.24 15.58 -20.21
C ALA A 149 -5.76 15.35 -19.82
N CYS A 150 -5.05 14.48 -20.53
CA CYS A 150 -3.63 14.16 -20.28
C CYS A 150 -2.68 14.89 -21.23
N ALA A 151 -3.18 15.67 -22.19
CA ALA A 151 -2.37 16.24 -23.27
C ALA A 151 -1.33 17.26 -22.78
N SER A 152 -1.58 17.95 -21.66
CA SER A 152 -0.62 18.89 -21.06
C SER A 152 0.35 18.25 -20.07
N THR A 153 0.04 17.03 -19.63
CA THR A 153 0.79 16.31 -18.58
C THR A 153 1.60 15.13 -19.12
N TRP A 154 1.25 14.64 -20.30
CA TRP A 154 1.95 13.57 -21.01
C TRP A 154 2.37 14.02 -22.42
N ASN A 155 3.63 14.41 -22.58
CA ASN A 155 4.18 14.92 -23.84
C ASN A 155 5.00 13.87 -24.60
N GLY A 156 4.75 12.58 -24.34
CA GLY A 156 5.53 11.47 -24.87
C GLY A 156 6.80 11.17 -24.06
N VAL A 157 7.62 10.26 -24.59
CA VAL A 157 8.83 9.77 -23.92
C VAL A 157 9.94 10.83 -23.97
N SER A 158 10.54 11.16 -22.81
CA SER A 158 11.64 12.13 -22.70
C SER A 158 12.88 11.52 -22.05
N LYS A 159 14.06 11.94 -22.53
CA LYS A 159 15.35 11.58 -21.92
C LYS A 159 15.56 12.23 -20.56
N GLU A 160 14.83 13.31 -20.23
CA GLU A 160 14.88 13.98 -18.93
C GLU A 160 14.46 13.08 -17.77
N ALA A 161 13.75 11.97 -18.05
CA ALA A 161 13.44 10.94 -17.07
C ALA A 161 14.72 10.33 -16.45
N LEU A 162 15.85 10.33 -17.18
CA LEU A 162 17.15 9.81 -16.72
C LEU A 162 17.91 10.80 -15.83
N ASN A 163 17.50 12.08 -15.81
CA ASN A 163 18.10 13.08 -14.93
C ASN A 163 17.57 12.90 -13.50
N ASP A 164 18.37 13.24 -12.50
CA ASP A 164 17.98 13.29 -11.08
C ASP A 164 17.33 11.98 -10.52
N VAL A 165 17.73 10.82 -11.06
CA VAL A 165 17.26 9.50 -10.60
C VAL A 165 17.59 9.25 -9.13
N PHE A 166 18.74 9.74 -8.66
CA PHE A 166 19.18 9.55 -7.29
C PHE A 166 18.26 10.25 -6.27
N SER A 167 17.81 11.47 -6.54
CA SER A 167 16.87 12.18 -5.66
C SER A 167 15.51 11.47 -5.61
N PHE A 168 15.03 10.97 -6.75
CA PHE A 168 13.85 10.11 -6.78
C PHE A 168 14.04 8.84 -5.94
N LEU A 169 15.17 8.14 -6.10
CA LEU A 169 15.49 6.93 -5.33
C LEU A 169 15.47 7.18 -3.83
N LYS A 170 16.04 8.29 -3.35
CA LYS A 170 16.04 8.63 -1.93
C LYS A 170 14.62 8.71 -1.36
N LEU A 171 13.70 9.36 -2.08
CA LEU A 171 12.29 9.46 -1.68
C LEU A 171 11.55 8.13 -1.82
N ALA A 172 11.80 7.41 -2.91
CA ALA A 172 11.17 6.14 -3.24
C ALA A 172 11.54 5.04 -2.24
N VAL A 173 12.81 4.96 -1.84
CA VAL A 173 13.31 4.03 -0.81
C VAL A 173 12.67 4.33 0.52
N ALA A 174 12.64 5.60 0.95
CA ALA A 174 11.96 6.00 2.18
C ALA A 174 10.48 5.59 2.19
N SER A 175 9.79 5.83 1.06
CA SER A 175 8.38 5.46 0.89
C SER A 175 8.17 3.95 0.90
N ALA A 176 9.10 3.17 0.33
CA ALA A 176 9.04 1.72 0.39
C ALA A 176 9.29 1.20 1.79
N VAL A 177 10.35 1.67 2.47
CA VAL A 177 10.67 1.26 3.84
C VAL A 177 9.49 1.55 4.76
N MET A 178 8.88 2.73 4.66
CA MET A 178 7.69 3.09 5.43
C MET A 178 6.58 2.04 5.30
N ILE A 179 6.16 1.71 4.08
CA ILE A 179 5.08 0.73 3.82
C ILE A 179 5.51 -0.70 4.18
N CYS A 180 6.74 -1.09 3.84
CA CYS A 180 7.23 -2.44 4.08
C CYS A 180 7.39 -2.75 5.57
N LEU A 181 7.89 -1.81 6.39
CA LEU A 181 8.02 -2.02 7.84
C LEU A 181 6.67 -2.30 8.49
N GLU A 182 5.63 -1.61 8.04
CA GLU A 182 4.27 -1.82 8.51
C GLU A 182 3.76 -3.20 8.07
N TYR A 183 3.82 -3.51 6.78
CA TYR A 183 3.29 -4.77 6.23
C TYR A 183 4.01 -6.00 6.79
N TRP A 184 5.35 -5.93 6.86
CA TRP A 184 6.15 -7.02 7.40
C TRP A 184 5.90 -7.25 8.88
N SER A 185 5.50 -6.23 9.65
CA SER A 185 5.17 -6.42 11.07
C SER A 185 3.92 -7.28 11.26
N PHE A 186 2.90 -7.11 10.40
CA PHE A 186 1.71 -7.95 10.40
C PHE A 186 2.03 -9.39 9.96
N GLU A 187 2.86 -9.56 8.94
CA GLU A 187 3.32 -10.90 8.51
C GLU A 187 4.14 -11.59 9.60
N MET A 188 5.01 -10.86 10.32
CA MET A 188 5.76 -11.39 11.46
C MET A 188 4.83 -11.90 12.55
N VAL A 189 3.69 -11.25 12.79
CA VAL A 189 2.70 -11.72 13.76
C VAL A 189 2.06 -13.04 13.33
N VAL A 190 1.73 -13.21 12.05
CA VAL A 190 1.24 -14.50 11.53
C VAL A 190 2.33 -15.58 11.58
N LEU A 191 3.59 -15.24 11.31
CA LEU A 191 4.69 -16.18 11.47
C LEU A 191 4.88 -16.59 12.94
N LEU A 192 4.75 -15.66 13.88
CA LEU A 192 4.86 -15.93 15.31
C LEU A 192 3.72 -16.83 15.83
N SER A 193 2.52 -16.79 15.26
CA SER A 193 1.46 -17.72 15.69
C SER A 193 1.80 -19.18 15.40
N GLY A 194 2.65 -19.45 14.42
CA GLY A 194 3.17 -20.79 14.15
C GLY A 194 4.01 -21.39 15.30
N LEU A 195 4.40 -20.57 16.28
CA LEU A 195 5.17 -21.00 17.46
C LEU A 195 4.30 -21.17 18.72
N LEU A 196 2.99 -20.92 18.64
CA LEU A 196 2.08 -21.05 19.78
C LEU A 196 1.67 -22.53 20.02
N PRO A 197 1.16 -22.89 21.21
CA PRO A 197 0.82 -24.29 21.57
C PRO A 197 -0.22 -24.99 20.68
N ASN A 198 -1.04 -24.25 19.94
CA ASN A 198 -1.92 -24.78 18.88
C ASN A 198 -1.70 -23.99 17.58
N PRO A 199 -0.61 -24.28 16.86
CA PRO A 199 -0.15 -23.42 15.77
C PRO A 199 -1.11 -23.44 14.57
N GLN A 200 -1.83 -24.55 14.35
CA GLN A 200 -2.84 -24.65 13.29
C GLN A 200 -4.00 -23.69 13.55
N LEU A 201 -4.62 -23.78 14.73
CA LEU A 201 -5.73 -22.89 15.11
C LEU A 201 -5.30 -21.42 15.12
N GLU A 202 -4.19 -21.10 15.79
CA GLU A 202 -3.72 -19.72 15.95
C GLU A 202 -3.36 -19.09 14.61
N THR A 203 -2.66 -19.84 13.74
CA THR A 203 -2.29 -19.35 12.41
C THR A 203 -3.50 -19.20 11.50
N SER A 204 -4.47 -20.12 11.54
CA SER A 204 -5.73 -19.98 10.79
C SER A 204 -6.51 -18.74 11.21
N VAL A 205 -6.69 -18.53 12.51
CA VAL A 205 -7.42 -17.37 13.05
C VAL A 205 -6.71 -16.06 12.73
N LEU A 206 -5.38 -16.00 12.87
CA LEU A 206 -4.62 -14.80 12.51
C LEU A 206 -4.59 -14.54 11.01
N SER A 207 -4.57 -15.58 10.17
CA SER A 207 -4.64 -15.44 8.71
C SER A 207 -6.00 -14.87 8.28
N ILE A 208 -7.10 -15.37 8.87
CA ILE A 208 -8.45 -14.81 8.64
C ILE A 208 -8.52 -13.36 9.12
N SER A 209 -7.94 -13.07 10.29
CA SER A 209 -7.89 -11.72 10.86
C SER A 209 -7.14 -10.76 9.95
N LEU A 210 -5.95 -11.16 9.49
CA LEU A 210 -5.12 -10.37 8.59
C LEU A 210 -5.80 -10.14 7.24
N ASN A 211 -6.45 -11.17 6.66
CA ASN A 211 -7.20 -11.02 5.43
C ASN A 211 -8.38 -10.03 5.59
N THR A 212 -9.06 -10.09 6.72
CA THR A 212 -10.16 -9.16 7.07
C THR A 212 -9.64 -7.72 7.15
N CYS A 213 -8.54 -7.51 7.88
CA CYS A 213 -7.91 -6.19 7.99
C CYS A 213 -7.45 -5.68 6.62
N TRP A 214 -6.81 -6.50 5.77
CA TRP A 214 -6.41 -6.10 4.43
C TRP A 214 -7.59 -5.67 3.56
N MET A 215 -8.72 -6.36 3.66
CA MET A 215 -9.94 -6.01 2.92
C MET A 215 -10.45 -4.63 3.33
N VAL A 216 -10.53 -4.37 4.64
CA VAL A 216 -10.99 -3.07 5.19
C VAL A 216 -9.97 -1.97 4.86
N TYR A 217 -8.68 -2.25 4.99
CA TYR A 217 -7.59 -1.32 4.76
C TYR A 217 -7.58 -0.71 3.35
N MET A 218 -8.16 -1.38 2.34
CA MET A 218 -8.28 -0.82 0.99
C MET A 218 -9.07 0.51 0.96
N ILE A 219 -10.05 0.68 1.87
CA ILE A 219 -10.78 1.95 2.03
C ILE A 219 -9.82 3.03 2.52
N SER A 220 -9.07 2.72 3.58
CA SER A 220 -8.04 3.59 4.18
C SER A 220 -6.96 4.00 3.18
N VAL A 221 -6.47 3.07 2.35
CA VAL A 221 -5.51 3.37 1.27
C VAL A 221 -6.08 4.38 0.28
N GLY A 222 -7.37 4.27 -0.05
CA GLY A 222 -8.07 5.24 -0.89
C GLY A 222 -8.08 6.64 -0.27
N LEU A 223 -8.46 6.74 1.02
CA LEU A 223 -8.46 8.01 1.76
C LEU A 223 -7.05 8.59 1.89
N GLY A 224 -6.07 7.75 2.23
CA GLY A 224 -4.65 8.10 2.32
C GLY A 224 -4.07 8.60 1.00
N GLY A 225 -4.47 8.00 -0.13
CA GLY A 225 -4.14 8.49 -1.46
C GLY A 225 -4.78 9.84 -1.79
N ALA A 226 -6.06 10.02 -1.44
CA ALA A 226 -6.78 11.27 -1.68
C ALA A 226 -6.19 12.44 -0.89
N ILE A 227 -5.91 12.27 0.41
CA ILE A 227 -5.28 13.33 1.21
C ILE A 227 -3.86 13.62 0.76
N SER A 228 -3.08 12.60 0.37
CA SER A 228 -1.75 12.82 -0.18
C SER A 228 -1.81 13.70 -1.42
N THR A 229 -2.74 13.44 -2.35
CA THR A 229 -2.96 14.25 -3.55
C THR A 229 -3.40 15.67 -3.22
N ARG A 230 -4.36 15.85 -2.30
CA ARG A 230 -4.83 17.18 -1.93
C ARG A 230 -3.72 18.00 -1.27
N VAL A 231 -3.03 17.44 -0.29
CA VAL A 231 -1.94 18.14 0.41
C VAL A 231 -0.81 18.48 -0.55
N SER A 232 -0.36 17.55 -1.40
CA SER A 232 0.71 17.85 -2.35
C SER A 232 0.32 18.93 -3.36
N ASN A 233 -0.91 18.90 -3.88
CA ASN A 233 -1.40 19.93 -4.80
C ASN A 233 -1.48 21.32 -4.15
N GLU A 234 -2.02 21.42 -2.92
CA GLU A 234 -2.14 22.69 -2.21
C GLU A 234 -0.76 23.24 -1.79
N LEU A 235 0.16 22.37 -1.35
CA LEU A 235 1.54 22.79 -1.06
C LEU A 235 2.28 23.23 -2.32
N GLY A 236 2.09 22.53 -3.45
CA GLY A 236 2.69 22.85 -4.73
C GLY A 236 2.33 24.24 -5.26
N CYS A 237 1.09 24.69 -5.03
CA CYS A 237 0.64 26.03 -5.38
C CYS A 237 0.94 27.10 -4.30
N GLY A 238 1.61 26.73 -3.21
CA GLY A 238 1.93 27.63 -2.09
C GLY A 238 0.77 27.88 -1.12
N ASN A 239 -0.32 27.12 -1.20
CA ASN A 239 -1.52 27.28 -0.37
C ASN A 239 -1.46 26.42 0.91
N ALA A 240 -0.75 26.90 1.92
CA ALA A 240 -0.65 26.23 3.22
C ALA A 240 -2.02 26.02 3.89
N GLN A 241 -2.91 27.01 3.80
CA GLN A 241 -4.25 26.94 4.41
C GLN A 241 -5.12 25.87 3.73
N GLY A 242 -5.03 25.73 2.40
CA GLY A 242 -5.70 24.68 1.65
C GLY A 242 -5.26 23.28 2.07
N ALA A 243 -3.95 23.09 2.29
CA ALA A 243 -3.41 21.82 2.78
C ALA A 243 -3.94 21.47 4.18
N VAL A 244 -3.98 22.45 5.08
CA VAL A 244 -4.54 22.30 6.43
C VAL A 244 -6.03 21.96 6.38
N LEU A 245 -6.81 22.66 5.55
CA LEU A 245 -8.23 22.38 5.37
C LEU A 245 -8.46 20.96 4.85
N ALA A 246 -7.68 20.53 3.84
CA ALA A 246 -7.76 19.18 3.31
C ALA A 246 -7.51 18.12 4.40
N LEU A 247 -6.52 18.35 5.26
CA LEU A 247 -6.23 17.47 6.40
C LEU A 247 -7.41 17.39 7.38
N TYR A 248 -7.99 18.52 7.79
CA TYR A 248 -9.14 18.52 8.71
C TYR A 248 -10.35 17.79 8.12
N VAL A 249 -10.66 18.05 6.84
CA VAL A 249 -11.77 17.36 6.14
C VAL A 249 -11.52 15.86 6.11
N MET A 250 -10.31 15.42 5.78
CA MET A 250 -10.01 13.98 5.72
C MET A 250 -10.02 13.33 7.10
N ILE A 251 -9.58 14.02 8.15
CA ILE A 251 -9.68 13.53 9.53
C ILE A 251 -11.14 13.26 9.90
N VAL A 252 -12.06 14.16 9.56
CA VAL A 252 -13.50 13.95 9.80
C VAL A 252 -14.02 12.74 9.03
N ILE A 253 -13.66 12.62 7.74
CA ILE A 253 -14.05 11.48 6.90
C ILE A 253 -13.52 10.16 7.49
N ALA A 254 -12.26 10.13 7.93
CA ALA A 254 -11.64 8.96 8.54
C ALA A 254 -12.31 8.54 9.85
N ILE A 255 -12.73 9.50 10.69
CA ILE A 255 -13.45 9.20 11.93
C ILE A 255 -14.82 8.59 11.61
N VAL A 256 -15.55 9.14 10.64
CA VAL A 256 -16.87 8.63 10.24
C VAL A 256 -16.74 7.23 9.62
N GLU A 257 -15.78 7.07 8.70
CA GLU A 257 -15.48 5.79 8.05
C GLU A 257 -15.06 4.74 9.07
N GLY A 258 -14.07 5.03 9.91
CA GLY A 258 -13.59 4.11 10.93
C GLY A 258 -14.67 3.74 11.95
N THR A 259 -15.52 4.68 12.36
CA THR A 259 -16.66 4.37 13.25
C THR A 259 -17.65 3.41 12.57
N THR A 260 -17.88 3.60 11.27
CA THR A 260 -18.74 2.71 10.47
C THR A 260 -18.14 1.32 10.38
N VAL A 261 -16.84 1.21 10.10
CA VAL A 261 -16.09 -0.06 10.09
C VAL A 261 -16.20 -0.76 11.43
N VAL A 262 -15.93 -0.07 12.54
CA VAL A 262 -16.05 -0.64 13.90
C VAL A 262 -17.45 -1.22 14.12
N LEU A 263 -18.50 -0.44 13.81
CA LEU A 263 -19.88 -0.88 13.99
C LEU A 263 -20.18 -2.13 13.15
N VAL A 264 -19.83 -2.13 11.86
CA VAL A 264 -20.10 -3.26 10.96
C VAL A 264 -19.33 -4.50 11.42
N THR A 265 -18.02 -4.38 11.69
CA THR A 265 -17.16 -5.48 12.15
C THR A 265 -17.70 -6.11 13.43
N ILE A 266 -18.15 -5.30 14.40
CA ILE A 266 -18.77 -5.80 15.63
C ILE A 266 -20.11 -6.50 15.36
N LEU A 267 -20.96 -5.96 14.47
CA LEU A 267 -22.27 -6.54 14.16
C LEU A 267 -22.14 -7.90 13.47
N VAL A 268 -21.17 -8.08 12.57
CA VAL A 268 -20.97 -9.33 11.82
C VAL A 268 -20.09 -10.36 12.54
N ARG A 269 -19.58 -10.05 13.73
CA ARG A 269 -18.55 -10.87 14.41
C ARG A 269 -18.85 -12.36 14.54
N ASN A 270 -20.12 -12.72 14.77
CA ASN A 270 -20.54 -14.11 15.00
C ASN A 270 -20.79 -14.90 13.70
N VAL A 271 -20.80 -14.23 12.55
CA VAL A 271 -21.04 -14.87 11.24
C VAL A 271 -19.82 -14.79 10.32
N TRP A 272 -18.93 -13.81 10.53
CA TRP A 272 -17.77 -13.57 9.66
C TRP A 272 -16.87 -14.79 9.48
N GLY A 273 -16.55 -15.49 10.57
CA GLY A 273 -15.70 -16.69 10.53
C GLY A 273 -16.25 -17.83 9.64
N LYS A 274 -17.57 -17.87 9.43
CA LYS A 274 -18.24 -18.89 8.58
C LYS A 274 -17.94 -18.70 7.09
N LEU A 275 -17.48 -17.52 6.68
CA LEU A 275 -17.05 -17.28 5.30
C LEU A 275 -15.70 -17.92 4.99
N TYR A 276 -14.92 -18.26 6.02
CA TYR A 276 -13.55 -18.75 5.88
C TYR A 276 -13.37 -20.21 6.32
N SER A 277 -14.10 -20.67 7.33
CA SER A 277 -13.93 -22.01 7.89
C SER A 277 -15.27 -22.65 8.25
N ASN A 278 -15.30 -23.98 8.17
CA ASN A 278 -16.39 -24.82 8.67
C ASN A 278 -16.13 -25.33 10.10
N GLU A 279 -14.97 -25.04 10.69
CA GLU A 279 -14.60 -25.49 12.02
C GLU A 279 -15.13 -24.53 13.09
N ASP A 280 -16.00 -25.04 13.97
CA ASP A 280 -16.64 -24.25 15.03
C ASP A 280 -15.64 -23.55 15.96
N GLU A 281 -14.50 -24.18 16.22
CA GLU A 281 -13.45 -23.60 17.07
C GLU A 281 -12.84 -22.34 16.43
N VAL A 282 -12.48 -22.42 15.15
CA VAL A 282 -11.98 -21.27 14.37
C VAL A 282 -13.02 -20.17 14.31
N ILE A 283 -14.29 -20.50 14.01
CA ILE A 283 -15.38 -19.52 13.90
C ILE A 283 -15.58 -18.78 15.23
N LYS A 284 -15.63 -19.50 16.35
CA LYS A 284 -15.81 -18.91 17.68
C LYS A 284 -14.60 -18.06 18.08
N TYR A 285 -13.39 -18.45 17.69
CA TYR A 285 -12.19 -17.69 18.02
C TYR A 285 -12.09 -16.42 17.17
N VAL A 286 -12.37 -16.48 15.86
CA VAL A 286 -12.50 -15.28 15.01
C VAL A 286 -13.53 -14.32 15.62
N ALA A 287 -14.70 -14.80 16.04
CA ALA A 287 -15.70 -13.94 16.68
C ALA A 287 -15.19 -13.21 17.94
N LYS A 288 -14.27 -13.82 18.70
CA LYS A 288 -13.58 -13.17 19.85
C LYS A 288 -12.49 -12.19 19.41
N MET A 289 -11.85 -12.41 18.26
CA MET A 289 -10.85 -11.51 17.68
C MET A 289 -11.48 -10.23 17.08
N MET A 290 -12.69 -10.33 16.52
CA MET A 290 -13.32 -9.22 15.78
C MET A 290 -13.37 -7.87 16.52
N PRO A 291 -13.58 -7.77 17.84
CA PRO A 291 -13.46 -6.49 18.55
C PRO A 291 -12.05 -5.90 18.55
N LEU A 292 -11.01 -6.74 18.62
CA LEU A 292 -9.63 -6.28 18.46
C LEU A 292 -9.37 -5.83 17.02
N LEU A 293 -9.92 -6.55 16.02
CA LEU A 293 -9.81 -6.16 14.62
C LEU A 293 -10.49 -4.81 14.35
N ALA A 294 -11.70 -4.62 14.89
CA ALA A 294 -12.41 -3.35 14.78
C ALA A 294 -11.59 -2.18 15.32
N LEU A 295 -10.94 -2.36 16.49
CA LEU A 295 -10.08 -1.34 17.06
C LEU A 295 -8.81 -1.12 16.21
N SER A 296 -8.15 -2.19 15.76
CA SER A 296 -6.97 -2.04 14.90
C SER A 296 -7.31 -1.35 13.59
N ASP A 297 -8.41 -1.73 12.92
CA ASP A 297 -8.85 -1.16 11.65
C ASP A 297 -9.18 0.33 11.79
N PHE A 298 -9.79 0.74 12.91
CA PHE A 298 -10.04 2.15 13.20
C PHE A 298 -8.73 2.95 13.33
N LEU A 299 -7.78 2.44 14.14
CA LEU A 299 -6.48 3.09 14.33
C LEU A 299 -5.69 3.12 13.02
N ASP A 300 -5.77 2.05 12.25
CA ASP A 300 -5.05 1.87 10.99
C ASP A 300 -5.61 2.78 9.88
N GLY A 301 -6.94 2.93 9.81
CA GLY A 301 -7.57 3.90 8.92
C GLY A 301 -7.17 5.34 9.25
N PHE A 302 -7.15 5.67 10.54
CA PHE A 302 -6.76 7.00 11.00
C PHE A 302 -5.28 7.31 10.72
N GLN A 303 -4.37 6.38 11.02
CA GLN A 303 -2.94 6.57 10.72
C GLN A 303 -2.69 6.64 9.21
N CYS A 304 -3.40 5.87 8.40
CA CYS A 304 -3.20 5.84 6.94
C CYS A 304 -3.46 7.22 6.31
N VAL A 305 -4.47 7.95 6.81
CA VAL A 305 -4.75 9.34 6.41
C VAL A 305 -3.61 10.28 6.81
N LEU A 306 -3.12 10.20 8.05
CA LEU A 306 -2.03 11.06 8.52
C LEU A 306 -0.70 10.75 7.81
N SER A 307 -0.41 9.49 7.55
CA SER A 307 0.72 9.02 6.76
C SER A 307 0.58 9.47 5.30
N GLY A 308 -0.63 9.45 4.74
CA GLY A 308 -0.97 10.01 3.44
C GLY A 308 -0.67 11.50 3.35
N ALA A 309 -1.07 12.30 4.34
CA ALA A 309 -0.68 13.71 4.43
C ALA A 309 0.85 13.87 4.48
N GLY A 310 1.54 13.03 5.27
CA GLY A 310 2.99 12.98 5.31
C GLY A 310 3.63 12.69 3.95
N ARG A 311 3.07 11.77 3.15
CA ARG A 311 3.50 11.56 1.76
C ARG A 311 3.26 12.79 0.89
N GLY A 312 2.12 13.45 1.02
CA GLY A 312 1.84 14.70 0.30
C GLY A 312 2.85 15.81 0.60
N CYS A 313 3.34 15.89 1.85
CA CYS A 313 4.38 16.82 2.29
C CYS A 313 5.80 16.42 1.89
N GLY A 314 6.05 15.14 1.58
CA GLY A 314 7.41 14.63 1.33
C GLY A 314 8.14 14.12 2.59
N TRP A 315 7.41 13.73 3.64
CA TRP A 315 7.95 13.29 4.94
C TRP A 315 8.16 11.78 5.06
N GLN A 316 8.28 11.05 3.96
CA GLN A 316 8.33 9.59 3.97
C GLN A 316 9.48 9.03 4.81
N ASN A 317 10.61 9.76 4.89
CA ASN A 317 11.71 9.41 5.81
C ASN A 317 11.29 9.45 7.29
N VAL A 318 10.59 10.51 7.70
CA VAL A 318 10.14 10.68 9.09
C VAL A 318 9.10 9.60 9.41
N CYS A 319 8.14 9.38 8.52
CA CYS A 319 7.15 8.32 8.68
C CYS A 319 7.80 6.92 8.74
N ALA A 320 8.85 6.66 7.95
CA ALA A 320 9.59 5.40 8.04
C ALA A 320 10.24 5.18 9.42
N PHE A 321 10.83 6.22 10.01
CA PHE A 321 11.38 6.13 11.38
C PHE A 321 10.30 5.95 12.44
N ILE A 322 9.15 6.61 12.29
CA ILE A 322 7.99 6.41 13.16
C ILE A 322 7.53 4.94 13.06
N ASN A 323 7.39 4.38 11.86
CA ASN A 323 6.98 2.99 11.65
C ASN A 323 7.99 2.01 12.26
N LEU A 324 9.29 2.26 12.13
CA LEU A 324 10.34 1.45 12.74
C LEU A 324 10.20 1.43 14.27
N GLY A 325 10.06 2.58 14.91
CA GLY A 325 9.87 2.68 16.36
C GLY A 325 8.56 2.03 16.82
N ALA A 326 7.46 2.36 16.16
CA ALA A 326 6.13 1.89 16.51
C ALA A 326 6.01 0.36 16.42
N TYR A 327 6.39 -0.24 15.29
CA TYR A 327 6.18 -1.68 15.09
C TYR A 327 7.32 -2.54 15.61
N TYR A 328 8.59 -2.13 15.46
CA TYR A 328 9.72 -3.00 15.80
C TYR A 328 10.25 -2.79 17.22
N VAL A 329 10.09 -1.59 17.79
CA VAL A 329 10.51 -1.33 19.18
C VAL A 329 9.36 -1.53 20.17
N VAL A 330 8.11 -1.26 19.76
CA VAL A 330 6.94 -1.40 20.65
C VAL A 330 6.05 -2.57 20.24
N GLY A 331 5.57 -2.59 19.00
CA GLY A 331 4.55 -3.53 18.53
C GLY A 331 4.94 -5.00 18.69
N ILE A 332 5.96 -5.44 17.96
CA ILE A 332 6.45 -6.83 17.96
C ILE A 332 6.88 -7.28 19.37
N PRO A 333 7.67 -6.50 20.14
CA PRO A 333 7.97 -6.87 21.53
C PRO A 333 6.72 -7.02 22.40
N SER A 334 5.73 -6.15 22.25
CA SER A 334 4.45 -6.27 22.97
C SER A 334 3.66 -7.49 22.53
N SER A 335 3.65 -7.82 21.23
CA SER A 335 3.03 -9.03 20.69
C SER A 335 3.65 -10.27 21.32
N ILE A 336 4.99 -10.33 21.40
CA ILE A 336 5.72 -11.44 22.01
C ILE A 336 5.38 -11.54 23.51
N LEU A 337 5.39 -10.41 24.22
CA LEU A 337 5.08 -10.36 25.65
C LEU A 337 3.67 -10.88 25.93
N PHE A 338 2.65 -10.35 25.25
CA PHE A 338 1.26 -10.73 25.47
C PHE A 338 0.98 -12.18 25.06
N ALA A 339 1.52 -12.62 23.92
CA ALA A 339 1.24 -13.94 23.39
C ALA A 339 1.95 -15.06 24.18
N PHE A 340 3.25 -14.91 24.42
CA PHE A 340 4.09 -15.99 24.95
C PHE A 340 4.35 -15.89 26.45
N VAL A 341 4.47 -14.68 27.01
CA VAL A 341 4.77 -14.50 28.44
C VAL A 341 3.48 -14.44 29.26
N PHE A 342 2.46 -13.73 28.78
CA PHE A 342 1.14 -13.69 29.44
C PHE A 342 0.18 -14.78 28.94
N HIS A 343 0.62 -15.60 28.00
CA HIS A 343 -0.14 -16.75 27.48
C HIS A 343 -1.53 -16.39 26.92
N ILE A 344 -1.65 -15.22 26.27
CA ILE A 344 -2.90 -14.74 25.65
C ILE A 344 -3.07 -15.30 24.21
N GLY A 345 -2.07 -16.01 23.68
CA GLY A 345 -2.14 -16.64 22.35
C GLY A 345 -2.19 -15.62 21.21
N GLY A 346 -2.90 -15.95 20.12
CA GLY A 346 -3.05 -15.10 18.94
C GLY A 346 -3.70 -13.74 19.21
N MET A 347 -4.63 -13.66 20.18
CA MET A 347 -5.14 -12.37 20.67
C MET A 347 -4.03 -11.48 21.22
N GLY A 348 -3.08 -12.07 21.95
CA GLY A 348 -1.92 -11.36 22.49
C GLY A 348 -1.03 -10.80 21.38
N LEU A 349 -0.83 -11.58 20.31
CA LEU A 349 -0.06 -11.11 19.15
C LEU A 349 -0.74 -9.88 18.51
N TRP A 350 -2.06 -9.91 18.36
CA TRP A 350 -2.83 -8.79 17.79
C TRP A 350 -2.89 -7.56 18.69
N MET A 351 -3.01 -7.77 20.00
CA MET A 351 -2.93 -6.69 20.99
C MET A 351 -1.60 -5.93 20.89
N GLY A 352 -0.48 -6.62 20.63
CA GLY A 352 0.80 -5.97 20.40
C GLY A 352 0.83 -5.10 19.14
N ILE A 353 0.19 -5.54 18.05
CA ILE A 353 0.01 -4.72 16.84
C ILE A 353 -0.80 -3.45 17.16
N ILE A 354 -1.85 -3.56 17.97
CA ILE A 354 -2.63 -2.39 18.42
C ILE A 354 -1.75 -1.41 19.22
N CYS A 355 -0.81 -1.90 20.04
CA CYS A 355 0.17 -1.02 20.69
C CYS A 355 1.05 -0.28 19.67
N GLY A 356 1.53 -0.98 18.64
CA GLY A 356 2.29 -0.37 17.54
C GLY A 356 1.48 0.71 16.81
N LEU A 357 0.27 0.37 16.37
CA LEU A 357 -0.67 1.30 15.72
C LEU A 357 -0.96 2.54 16.59
N SER A 358 -1.12 2.35 17.90
CA SER A 358 -1.37 3.44 18.84
C SER A 358 -0.19 4.40 18.92
N VAL A 359 1.04 3.88 19.04
CA VAL A 359 2.26 4.69 19.07
C VAL A 359 2.46 5.43 17.74
N GLN A 360 2.27 4.74 16.61
CA GLN A 360 2.35 5.33 15.28
C GLN A 360 1.33 6.47 15.12
N GLY A 361 0.07 6.22 15.49
CA GLY A 361 -1.02 7.19 15.45
C GLY A 361 -0.71 8.44 16.27
N ILE A 362 -0.29 8.29 17.52
CA ILE A 362 0.09 9.42 18.39
C ILE A 362 1.24 10.23 17.79
N ALA A 363 2.28 9.56 17.27
CA ALA A 363 3.42 10.21 16.64
C ALA A 363 3.01 11.00 15.40
N LEU A 364 2.17 10.42 14.53
CA LEU A 364 1.67 11.08 13.32
C LEU A 364 0.72 12.24 13.63
N ILE A 365 -0.14 12.13 14.64
CA ILE A 365 -0.98 13.23 15.12
C ILE A 365 -0.09 14.39 15.57
N THR A 366 0.91 14.09 16.40
CA THR A 366 1.85 15.09 16.93
C THR A 366 2.63 15.76 15.80
N LEU A 367 3.13 14.98 14.84
CA LEU A 367 3.84 15.50 13.67
C LEU A 367 2.98 16.48 12.86
N ASN A 368 1.73 16.10 12.56
CA ASN A 368 0.82 16.95 11.80
C ASN A 368 0.40 18.21 12.59
N ALA A 369 0.16 18.09 13.90
CA ALA A 369 -0.24 19.21 14.76
C ALA A 369 0.88 20.25 14.97
N LEU A 370 2.14 19.81 15.06
CA LEU A 370 3.29 20.69 15.28
C LEU A 370 3.91 21.22 13.98
N THR A 371 3.36 20.85 12.82
CA THR A 371 3.90 21.29 11.54
C THR A 371 3.59 22.75 11.25
N ASN A 372 4.63 23.50 10.88
CA ASN A 372 4.47 24.82 10.27
C ASN A 372 4.15 24.66 8.77
N TRP A 373 2.87 24.72 8.42
CA TRP A 373 2.38 24.50 7.06
C TRP A 373 2.88 25.55 6.07
N ASP A 374 3.07 26.81 6.48
CA ASP A 374 3.65 27.85 5.62
C ASP A 374 5.10 27.52 5.22
N ARG A 375 5.87 26.92 6.13
CA ARG A 375 7.23 26.47 5.84
C ARG A 375 7.22 25.33 4.82
N GLU A 376 6.31 24.38 4.95
CA GLU A 376 6.24 23.25 4.01
C GLU A 376 5.76 23.70 2.62
N ALA A 377 4.83 24.64 2.54
CA ALA A 377 4.42 25.26 1.27
C ALA A 377 5.61 25.97 0.60
N ARG A 378 6.39 26.75 1.34
CA ARG A 378 7.62 27.38 0.81
C ARG A 378 8.64 26.37 0.30
N LYS A 379 8.83 25.26 1.02
CA LYS A 379 9.74 24.17 0.59
C LYS A 379 9.28 23.55 -0.73
N ALA A 380 7.98 23.26 -0.86
CA ALA A 380 7.41 22.67 -2.07
C ALA A 380 7.57 23.61 -3.28
N VAL A 381 7.24 24.90 -3.12
CA VAL A 381 7.42 25.91 -4.17
C VAL A 381 8.89 26.03 -4.58
N TYR A 382 9.82 26.07 -3.62
CA TYR A 382 11.26 26.13 -3.91
C TYR A 382 11.77 24.87 -4.64
N ALA A 383 11.31 23.68 -4.23
CA ALA A 383 11.67 22.44 -4.89
C ALA A 383 11.20 22.39 -6.36
N ASN A 384 9.98 22.85 -6.63
CA ASN A 384 9.42 22.95 -7.97
C ASN A 384 10.18 23.96 -8.85
N GLN A 385 10.54 25.13 -8.32
CA GLN A 385 11.36 26.11 -9.03
C GLN A 385 12.73 25.55 -9.41
N LYS A 386 13.37 24.82 -8.49
CA LYS A 386 14.65 24.16 -8.76
C LYS A 386 14.53 23.10 -9.85
N ALA A 387 13.45 22.33 -9.85
CA ALA A 387 13.21 21.30 -10.86
C ALA A 387 13.08 21.89 -12.27
N GLU A 388 12.34 22.99 -12.42
CA GLU A 388 12.14 23.70 -13.70
C GLU A 388 13.44 24.31 -14.25
N VAL A 389 14.33 24.79 -13.39
CA VAL A 389 15.65 25.29 -13.82
C VAL A 389 16.51 24.14 -14.38
N MET A 390 16.45 22.95 -13.78
CA MET A 390 17.24 21.79 -14.20
C MET A 390 16.74 21.13 -15.49
N THR A 391 15.47 21.30 -15.87
CA THR A 391 14.93 20.79 -17.14
C THR A 391 15.13 21.75 -18.31
N ASN A 392 15.24 23.05 -18.04
CA ASN A 392 15.51 24.07 -19.05
C ASN A 392 17.01 24.26 -19.37
N SER A 393 17.91 23.57 -18.67
CA SER A 393 19.37 23.55 -18.88
C SER A 393 19.82 22.30 -19.62
#